data_AF-A0A9W7CR83-F1
#
_entry.id   AF-A0A9W7CR83-F1
#
_cell.length_a   1.000
_cell.length_b   1.000
_cell.length_c   1.000
_cell.angle_alpha   90.00
_cell.angle_beta   90.00
_cell.angle_gamma   90.00
#
_symmetry.space_group_name_H-M   'P 1'
#
loop_
_entity.id
_entity.type
_entity.pdbx_description
1 polymer ?
#
loop_
_entity_poly.entity_id
_entity_poly.type
_entity_poly.pdbx_seq_one_letter_code
_entity_poly.pdbx_strand_id
1 'polypeptide(L)'
;MAFGIVARSSDSKNPAMTQMISRIVATIYATRSNDTMDLLFAELWECFEPGGTSQLLAFKDNRFLGLTRVIRRILQKWGPLEEWFEERRKKAIRAHKPPPRGFPLLEDKHSLVQLLSLLEPISTLCVRAQSGQPNQVEVLLTLYRLRVSILDETADFKDRMRDPAEPAYYFRVSELTPIMRKTRKLRAQAFHKNFFNRYTDRSTMRERSYIPEAQNAAAPYV
;
A
#
# COMPACT_ATOMS: atom_id res chain seq x y z
N MET A 1 12.59 -5.92 0.38
CA MET A 1 11.38 -6.05 1.24
C MET A 1 10.47 -4.86 1.01
N ALA A 2 9.15 -5.04 1.00
CA ALA A 2 8.20 -3.92 0.85
C ALA A 2 8.24 -3.02 2.10
N PHE A 3 8.36 -1.70 1.92
CA PHE A 3 8.32 -0.63 2.94
C PHE A 3 9.43 -0.66 4.01
N GLY A 4 10.39 -1.60 3.92
CA GLY A 4 11.34 -1.83 5.01
C GLY A 4 10.73 -2.51 6.23
N ILE A 5 9.53 -3.11 6.09
CA ILE A 5 8.84 -3.84 7.15
C ILE A 5 9.44 -5.24 7.29
N VAL A 6 9.69 -5.62 8.53
CA VAL A 6 10.09 -6.96 8.99
C VAL A 6 9.25 -7.33 10.21
N ALA A 7 9.13 -8.63 10.48
CA ALA A 7 8.36 -9.15 11.61
C ALA A 7 8.88 -8.67 12.96
N ARG A 8 10.19 -8.42 13.09
CA ARG A 8 10.80 -7.79 14.27
C ARG A 8 10.90 -6.29 14.08
N SER A 9 10.34 -5.52 15.01
CA SER A 9 10.37 -4.05 14.95
C SER A 9 11.79 -3.48 15.07
N SER A 10 12.73 -4.21 15.69
CA SER A 10 14.14 -3.81 15.84
C SER A 10 14.87 -3.68 14.50
N ASP A 11 14.45 -4.45 13.51
CA ASP A 11 15.14 -4.58 12.23
C ASP A 11 14.43 -3.75 11.13
N SER A 12 13.32 -3.08 11.49
CA SER A 12 12.47 -2.35 10.56
C SER A 12 13.08 -1.01 10.19
N LYS A 13 13.19 -0.76 8.88
CA LYS A 13 13.57 0.56 8.36
C LYS A 13 12.42 1.57 8.44
N ASN A 14 11.23 1.11 8.83
CA ASN A 14 10.04 1.92 9.08
C ASN A 14 9.22 1.37 10.28
N PRO A 15 9.71 1.55 11.52
CA PRO A 15 9.07 0.99 12.72
C PRO A 15 7.62 1.48 12.90
N ALA A 16 7.34 2.74 12.55
CA ALA A 16 6.00 3.30 12.68
C ALA A 16 4.99 2.62 11.73
N MET A 17 5.39 2.31 10.49
CA MET A 17 4.57 1.52 9.57
C MET A 17 4.40 0.07 10.06
N THR A 18 5.45 -0.53 10.64
CA THR A 18 5.36 -1.86 11.26
C THR A 18 4.33 -1.88 12.39
N GLN A 19 4.36 -0.90 13.29
CA GLN A 19 3.40 -0.79 14.39
C GLN A 19 1.98 -0.54 13.89
N MET A 20 1.79 0.29 12.87
CA MET A 20 0.49 0.49 12.23
C MET A 20 -0.06 -0.83 11.66
N ILE A 21 0.78 -1.62 11.00
CA ILE A 21 0.38 -2.95 10.51
C ILE A 21 0.01 -3.87 11.66
N SER A 22 0.76 -3.85 12.77
CA SER A 22 0.38 -4.61 13.97
C SER A 22 -0.99 -4.19 14.52
N ARG A 23 -1.31 -2.90 14.51
CA ARG A 23 -2.64 -2.39 14.92
C ARG A 23 -3.74 -2.75 13.92
N ILE A 24 -3.45 -2.72 12.62
CA ILE A 24 -4.35 -3.25 11.58
C ILE A 24 -4.66 -4.71 11.89
N VAL A 25 -3.64 -5.55 12.05
CA VAL A 25 -3.76 -6.97 12.38
C VAL A 25 -4.57 -7.19 13.66
N ALA A 26 -4.33 -6.39 14.71
CA ALA A 26 -5.11 -6.46 15.95
C ALA A 26 -6.60 -6.13 15.75
N THR A 27 -6.91 -5.10 14.96
CA THR A 27 -8.30 -4.76 14.58
C THR A 27 -8.99 -5.92 13.90
N ILE A 28 -8.31 -6.55 12.94
CA ILE A 28 -8.83 -7.69 12.18
C ILE A 28 -9.15 -8.86 13.10
N TYR A 29 -8.19 -9.27 13.94
CA TYR A 29 -8.40 -10.39 14.86
C TYR A 29 -9.51 -10.12 15.86
N ALA A 30 -9.65 -8.87 16.32
CA ALA A 30 -10.76 -8.49 17.19
C ALA A 30 -12.12 -8.63 16.49
N THR A 31 -12.18 -8.34 15.18
CA THR A 31 -13.43 -8.40 14.39
C THR A 31 -13.72 -9.78 13.79
N ARG A 32 -12.82 -10.76 13.92
CA ARG A 32 -12.93 -12.10 13.32
C ARG A 32 -14.15 -12.90 13.77
N SER A 33 -14.68 -12.65 14.97
CA SER A 33 -15.84 -13.38 15.51
C SER A 33 -17.18 -12.70 15.18
N ASN A 34 -17.24 -11.88 14.14
CA ASN A 34 -18.42 -11.12 13.76
C ASN A 34 -18.77 -11.41 12.30
N ASP A 35 -19.86 -12.14 12.09
CA ASP A 35 -20.36 -12.59 10.77
C ASP A 35 -20.57 -11.42 9.77
N THR A 36 -20.80 -10.20 10.25
CA THR A 36 -20.92 -9.01 9.37
C THR A 36 -19.57 -8.50 8.83
N MET A 37 -18.45 -8.98 9.36
CA MET A 37 -17.08 -8.55 9.02
C MET A 37 -16.22 -9.67 8.40
N ASP A 38 -16.79 -10.84 8.12
CA ASP A 38 -16.10 -12.02 7.57
C ASP A 38 -15.34 -11.75 6.25
N LEU A 39 -15.83 -10.81 5.43
CA LEU A 39 -15.15 -10.38 4.20
C LEU A 39 -13.76 -9.77 4.47
N LEU A 40 -13.58 -9.06 5.59
CA LEU A 40 -12.29 -8.45 5.96
C LEU A 40 -11.26 -9.54 6.29
N PHE A 41 -11.69 -10.62 6.94
CA PHE A 41 -10.83 -11.76 7.28
C PHE A 41 -10.46 -12.59 6.04
N ALA A 42 -11.41 -12.86 5.15
CA ALA A 42 -11.17 -13.60 3.90
C ALA A 42 -10.16 -12.89 2.98
N GLU A 43 -10.30 -11.56 2.80
CA GLU A 43 -9.35 -10.75 2.01
C GLU A 43 -7.92 -10.79 2.57
N LEU A 44 -7.74 -11.09 3.86
CA LEU A 44 -6.45 -11.15 4.52
C LEU A 44 -5.82 -12.54 4.56
N TRP A 45 -6.63 -13.60 4.61
CA TRP A 45 -6.11 -14.96 4.53
C TRP A 45 -5.32 -15.18 3.23
N GLU A 46 -5.85 -14.67 2.10
CA GLU A 46 -5.14 -14.64 0.81
C GLU A 46 -3.84 -13.80 0.81
N CYS A 47 -3.73 -12.82 1.71
CA CYS A 47 -2.54 -11.97 1.83
C CYS A 47 -1.41 -12.61 2.64
N PHE A 48 -1.73 -13.53 3.55
CA PHE A 48 -0.81 -14.10 4.53
C PHE A 48 -0.36 -15.54 4.20
N GLU A 49 -1.15 -16.33 3.46
CA GLU A 49 -0.74 -17.66 2.96
C GLU A 49 -0.56 -17.67 1.42
N PRO A 50 0.67 -17.57 0.89
CA PRO A 50 0.94 -17.78 -0.52
C PRO A 50 1.26 -19.25 -0.78
N GLY A 51 0.38 -19.98 -1.45
CA GLY A 51 0.68 -21.37 -1.83
C GLY A 51 -0.21 -21.94 -2.93
N GLY A 52 0.37 -22.07 -4.13
CA GLY A 52 0.00 -23.13 -5.07
C GLY A 52 -0.37 -22.72 -6.50
N THR A 53 0.61 -22.36 -7.34
CA THR A 53 0.93 -23.12 -8.57
C THR A 53 2.09 -22.47 -9.33
N SER A 54 2.85 -23.34 -9.98
CA SER A 54 4.18 -23.15 -10.53
C SER A 54 4.19 -22.62 -11.97
N GLN A 55 5.14 -21.71 -12.23
CA GLN A 55 5.62 -21.15 -13.51
C GLN A 55 4.91 -19.86 -14.00
N LEU A 56 5.58 -18.84 -14.54
CA LEU A 56 7.02 -18.58 -14.74
C LEU A 56 7.21 -17.04 -14.73
N LEU A 57 8.31 -16.56 -14.15
CA LEU A 57 8.69 -15.17 -13.80
C LEU A 57 8.33 -14.77 -12.36
N ALA A 58 9.17 -15.26 -11.46
CA ALA A 58 9.16 -15.00 -10.04
C ALA A 58 9.20 -13.50 -9.69
N PHE A 59 8.06 -12.92 -9.29
CA PHE A 59 8.07 -11.64 -8.58
C PHE A 59 6.91 -11.50 -7.58
N LYS A 60 7.17 -11.86 -6.31
CA LYS A 60 6.49 -11.50 -5.04
C LYS A 60 5.14 -10.75 -5.16
N ASP A 61 4.13 -11.44 -5.64
CA ASP A 61 2.74 -11.05 -5.54
C ASP A 61 2.25 -11.04 -4.07
N ASN A 62 1.09 -10.41 -3.85
CA ASN A 62 0.21 -10.47 -2.67
C ASN A 62 0.29 -9.37 -1.60
N ARG A 63 1.46 -8.78 -1.27
CA ARG A 63 1.49 -7.89 -0.07
C ARG A 63 0.97 -6.46 -0.28
N PHE A 64 1.15 -5.88 -1.46
CA PHE A 64 0.73 -4.49 -1.73
C PHE A 64 -0.74 -4.40 -2.09
N LEU A 65 -1.18 -5.24 -3.04
CA LEU A 65 -2.58 -5.36 -3.41
C LEU A 65 -3.43 -5.70 -2.19
N GLY A 66 -2.95 -6.65 -1.38
CA GLY A 66 -3.53 -7.00 -0.10
C GLY A 66 -3.63 -5.82 0.86
N LEU A 67 -2.51 -5.15 1.16
CA LEU A 67 -2.50 -4.02 2.08
C LEU A 67 -3.40 -2.87 1.61
N THR A 68 -3.38 -2.54 0.31
CA THR A 68 -4.25 -1.51 -0.28
C THR A 68 -5.73 -1.86 -0.09
N ARG A 69 -6.13 -3.11 -0.38
CA ARG A 69 -7.52 -3.58 -0.19
C ARG A 69 -7.95 -3.49 1.27
N VAL A 70 -7.11 -3.97 2.18
CA VAL A 70 -7.38 -3.97 3.63
C VAL A 70 -7.55 -2.56 4.16
N ILE A 71 -6.63 -1.66 3.85
CA ILE A 71 -6.72 -0.26 4.28
C ILE A 71 -8.00 0.37 3.72
N ARG A 72 -8.32 0.15 2.43
CA ARG A 72 -9.56 0.64 1.82
C ARG A 72 -10.78 0.12 2.57
N ARG A 73 -10.84 -1.18 2.84
CA ARG A 73 -11.98 -1.82 3.51
C ARG A 73 -12.17 -1.31 4.95
N ILE A 74 -11.09 -1.15 5.70
CA ILE A 74 -11.10 -0.55 7.05
C ILE A 74 -11.67 0.87 6.98
N LEU A 75 -11.19 1.70 6.05
CA LEU A 75 -11.67 3.08 5.92
C LEU A 75 -13.13 3.16 5.49
N GLN A 76 -13.60 2.26 4.60
CA GLN A 76 -15.00 2.15 4.22
C GLN A 76 -15.92 1.72 5.37
N LYS A 77 -15.40 0.89 6.29
CA LYS A 77 -16.13 0.40 7.47
C LYS A 77 -15.79 1.16 8.75
N TRP A 78 -15.22 2.36 8.63
CA TRP A 78 -14.71 3.11 9.76
C TRP A 78 -15.76 3.38 10.85
N GLY A 79 -16.90 3.97 10.48
CA GLY A 79 -17.99 4.25 11.43
C GLY A 79 -18.50 2.99 12.12
N PRO A 80 -18.88 1.92 11.38
CA PRO A 80 -19.26 0.65 11.98
C PRO A 80 -18.19 0.03 12.90
N LEU A 81 -16.89 0.19 12.59
CA LEU A 81 -15.81 -0.27 13.45
C LEU A 81 -15.75 0.52 14.75
N GLU A 82 -15.82 1.86 14.69
CA GLU A 82 -15.86 2.73 15.87
C GLU A 82 -17.02 2.35 16.80
N GLU A 83 -18.22 2.24 16.24
CA GLU A 83 -19.43 1.85 16.99
C GLU A 83 -19.28 0.46 17.62
N TRP A 84 -18.79 -0.52 16.86
CA TRP A 84 -18.63 -1.89 17.35
C TRP A 84 -17.64 -1.98 18.52
N PHE A 85 -16.49 -1.30 18.42
CA PHE A 85 -15.51 -1.29 19.51
C PHE A 85 -16.04 -0.58 20.76
N GLU A 86 -16.80 0.50 20.58
CA GLU A 86 -17.37 1.25 21.69
C GLU A 86 -18.51 0.47 22.38
N GLU A 87 -19.40 -0.16 21.61
CA GLU A 87 -20.45 -1.02 22.18
C GLU A 87 -19.88 -2.23 22.91
N ARG A 88 -18.79 -2.82 22.40
CA ARG A 88 -18.07 -3.91 23.09
C ARG A 88 -17.54 -3.45 24.46
N ARG A 89 -17.04 -2.21 24.57
CA ARG A 89 -16.58 -1.64 25.83
C ARG A 89 -17.74 -1.35 26.78
N LYS A 90 -18.80 -0.68 26.30
CA LYS A 90 -20.01 -0.43 27.09
C LYS A 90 -20.65 -1.72 27.60
N LYS A 91 -20.66 -2.78 26.80
CA LYS A 91 -21.17 -4.10 27.22
C LYS A 91 -20.34 -4.70 28.36
N ALA A 92 -19.02 -4.58 28.31
CA ALA A 92 -18.15 -5.05 29.40
C ALA A 92 -18.40 -4.27 30.70
N ILE A 93 -18.55 -2.94 30.61
CA ILE A 93 -18.88 -2.07 31.75
C ILE A 93 -20.22 -2.48 32.36
N ARG A 94 -21.26 -2.66 31.53
CA ARG A 94 -22.59 -3.14 31.98
C ARG A 94 -22.53 -4.51 32.67
N ALA A 95 -21.58 -5.36 32.27
CA ALA A 95 -21.38 -6.68 32.86
C ALA A 95 -20.42 -6.67 34.07
N HIS A 96 -20.02 -5.49 34.58
CA HIS A 96 -19.00 -5.33 35.63
C HIS A 96 -17.69 -6.06 35.34
N LYS A 97 -17.34 -6.21 34.05
CA LYS A 97 -16.08 -6.80 33.59
C LYS A 97 -15.11 -5.70 33.18
N PRO A 98 -13.78 -5.92 33.28
CA PRO A 98 -12.80 -4.97 32.78
C PRO A 98 -13.03 -4.72 31.29
N PRO A 99 -13.09 -3.45 30.84
CA PRO A 99 -13.37 -3.14 29.45
C PRO A 99 -12.22 -3.62 28.55
N PRO A 100 -12.52 -4.27 27.41
CA PRO A 100 -11.50 -4.63 26.44
C PRO A 100 -10.85 -3.39 25.82
N ARG A 101 -9.71 -3.60 25.16
CA ARG A 101 -9.00 -2.53 24.46
C ARG A 101 -9.92 -1.85 23.43
N GLY A 102 -9.89 -0.52 23.39
CA GLY A 102 -10.63 0.27 22.40
C GLY A 102 -10.10 0.09 20.98
N PHE A 103 -10.73 0.79 20.03
CA PHE A 103 -10.42 0.68 18.61
C PHE A 103 -8.92 0.98 18.35
N PRO A 104 -8.10 -0.01 17.97
CA PRO A 104 -6.65 0.17 17.91
C PRO A 104 -6.21 1.22 16.87
N LEU A 105 -7.02 1.48 15.85
CA LEU A 105 -6.68 2.37 14.75
C LEU A 105 -7.26 3.78 14.89
N LEU A 106 -7.97 4.12 15.98
CA LEU A 106 -8.72 5.38 16.09
C LEU A 106 -7.90 6.62 15.65
N GLU A 107 -6.66 6.72 16.14
CA GLU A 107 -5.74 7.84 15.83
C GLU A 107 -5.04 7.73 14.46
N ASP A 108 -5.16 6.58 13.78
CA ASP A 108 -4.47 6.30 12.53
C ASP A 108 -5.29 6.69 11.29
N LYS A 109 -6.56 7.11 11.42
CA LYS A 109 -7.47 7.36 10.29
C LYS A 109 -6.83 8.20 9.20
N HIS A 110 -6.29 9.35 9.58
CA HIS A 110 -5.70 10.29 8.63
C HIS A 110 -4.45 9.71 7.94
N SER A 111 -3.62 9.01 8.70
CA SER A 111 -2.44 8.31 8.16
C SER A 111 -2.84 7.21 7.17
N LEU A 112 -3.91 6.47 7.45
CA LEU A 112 -4.44 5.41 6.59
C LEU A 112 -5.00 5.96 5.27
N VAL A 113 -5.70 7.10 5.30
CA VAL A 113 -6.19 7.76 4.07
C VAL A 113 -5.02 8.20 3.18
N GLN A 114 -4.02 8.87 3.76
CA GLN A 114 -2.82 9.28 3.02
C GLN A 114 -2.06 8.08 2.45
N LEU A 115 -1.91 7.01 3.24
CA LEU A 115 -1.26 5.78 2.79
C LEU A 115 -2.04 5.11 1.67
N LEU A 116 -3.37 5.00 1.74
CA LEU A 116 -4.14 4.42 0.65
C LEU A 116 -3.95 5.20 -0.64
N SER A 117 -3.98 6.53 -0.56
CA SER A 117 -3.80 7.43 -1.71
C SER A 117 -2.41 7.27 -2.36
N LEU A 118 -1.37 6.92 -1.59
CA LEU A 118 -0.06 6.52 -2.11
C LEU A 118 -0.08 5.12 -2.74
N LEU A 119 -0.71 4.16 -2.08
CA LEU A 119 -0.63 2.74 -2.44
C LEU A 119 -1.47 2.36 -3.64
N GLU A 120 -2.64 2.94 -3.78
CA GLU A 120 -3.57 2.66 -4.87
C GLU A 120 -2.95 2.84 -6.27
N PRO A 121 -2.30 3.96 -6.61
CA PRO A 121 -1.64 4.09 -7.91
C PRO A 121 -0.50 3.07 -8.13
N ILE A 122 0.18 2.66 -7.06
CA ILE A 122 1.21 1.61 -7.11
C ILE A 122 0.53 0.25 -7.39
N SER A 123 -0.59 -0.04 -6.72
CA SER A 123 -1.41 -1.23 -6.96
C SER A 123 -1.96 -1.27 -8.38
N THR A 124 -2.45 -0.16 -8.93
CA THR A 124 -2.91 -0.07 -10.32
C THR A 124 -1.78 -0.39 -11.30
N LEU A 125 -0.58 0.14 -11.05
CA LEU A 125 0.60 -0.19 -11.85
C LEU A 125 0.90 -1.69 -11.80
N CYS A 126 0.87 -2.31 -10.61
CA CYS A 126 1.11 -3.75 -10.46
C CYS A 126 0.13 -4.56 -11.32
N VAL A 127 -1.17 -4.26 -11.24
CA VAL A 127 -2.21 -4.94 -12.02
C VAL A 127 -1.95 -4.78 -13.53
N ARG A 128 -1.62 -3.57 -13.99
CA ARG A 128 -1.32 -3.31 -15.41
C ARG A 128 -0.09 -4.05 -15.89
N ALA A 129 0.99 -4.02 -15.12
CA ALA A 129 2.22 -4.72 -15.46
C ALA A 129 2.04 -6.25 -15.52
N GLN A 130 0.98 -6.78 -14.90
CA GLN A 130 0.69 -8.21 -14.80
C GLN A 130 -0.44 -8.68 -15.72
N SER A 131 -1.08 -7.79 -16.49
CA SER A 131 -2.27 -8.14 -17.26
C SER A 131 -1.98 -9.00 -18.51
N GLY A 132 -0.72 -9.35 -18.79
CA GLY A 132 -0.30 -10.12 -19.96
C GLY A 132 -0.61 -9.44 -21.31
N GLN A 133 -0.99 -8.17 -21.29
CA GLN A 133 -1.34 -7.38 -22.46
C GLN A 133 -0.10 -6.68 -23.03
N PRO A 134 -0.08 -6.34 -24.32
CA PRO A 134 0.97 -5.51 -24.92
C PRO A 134 0.84 -4.04 -24.49
N ASN A 135 0.96 -3.77 -23.19
CA ASN A 135 0.72 -2.46 -22.56
C ASN A 135 2.00 -1.82 -21.99
N GLN A 136 3.15 -2.17 -22.56
CA GLN A 136 4.46 -1.80 -22.02
C GLN A 136 4.66 -0.27 -21.99
N VAL A 137 4.17 0.44 -23.00
CA VAL A 137 4.23 1.90 -23.06
C VAL A 137 3.39 2.53 -21.94
N GLU A 138 2.20 2.00 -21.67
CA GLU A 138 1.33 2.47 -20.59
C GLU A 138 1.95 2.18 -19.21
N VAL A 139 2.62 1.04 -19.05
CA VAL A 139 3.35 0.69 -17.82
C VAL A 139 4.50 1.67 -17.58
N LEU A 140 5.32 1.95 -18.60
CA LEU A 140 6.42 2.92 -18.52
C LEU A 140 5.92 4.35 -18.25
N LEU A 141 4.85 4.77 -18.92
CA LEU A 141 4.22 6.07 -18.69
C LEU A 141 3.66 6.17 -17.27
N THR A 142 3.04 5.10 -16.78
CA THR A 142 2.54 5.04 -15.40
C THR A 142 3.71 5.13 -14.41
N LEU A 143 4.80 4.38 -14.62
CA LEU A 143 6.02 4.45 -13.80
C LEU A 143 6.61 5.85 -13.74
N TYR A 144 6.72 6.53 -14.88
CA TYR A 144 7.19 7.92 -14.94
C TYR A 144 6.26 8.86 -14.17
N ARG A 145 4.94 8.76 -14.38
CA ARG A 145 3.95 9.55 -13.66
C ARG A 145 4.04 9.33 -12.15
N LEU A 146 4.23 8.10 -11.66
CA LEU A 146 4.41 7.84 -10.23
C LEU A 146 5.62 8.58 -9.68
N ARG A 147 6.73 8.61 -10.44
CA ARG A 147 7.96 9.30 -10.04
C ARG A 147 7.74 10.79 -9.78
N VAL A 148 7.14 11.47 -10.76
CA VAL A 148 7.01 12.94 -10.76
C VAL A 148 5.78 13.45 -10.01
N SER A 149 5.00 12.54 -9.41
CA SER A 149 3.82 12.89 -8.62
C SER A 149 3.89 12.27 -7.23
N ILE A 150 3.27 11.10 -7.04
CA ILE A 150 3.08 10.49 -5.72
C ILE A 150 4.39 10.10 -5.02
N LEU A 151 5.49 9.89 -5.76
CA LEU A 151 6.80 9.55 -5.19
C LEU A 151 7.74 10.76 -5.11
N ASP A 152 7.39 11.90 -5.69
CA ASP A 152 8.16 13.14 -5.53
C ASP A 152 7.93 13.68 -4.12
N GLU A 153 8.95 13.65 -3.26
CA GLU A 153 8.84 14.09 -1.87
C GLU A 153 8.44 15.57 -1.72
N THR A 154 8.57 16.37 -2.78
CA THR A 154 8.26 17.81 -2.81
C THR A 154 6.90 18.15 -3.40
N ALA A 155 6.21 17.18 -4.00
CA ALA A 155 4.93 17.40 -4.66
C ALA A 155 3.75 17.04 -3.77
N ASP A 156 2.66 17.80 -3.87
CA ASP A 156 1.37 17.42 -3.28
C ASP A 156 0.77 16.22 -4.02
N PHE A 157 -0.15 15.48 -3.38
CA PHE A 157 -0.81 14.35 -4.05
C PHE A 157 -2.29 14.23 -3.71
N LYS A 158 -3.06 13.74 -4.68
CA LYS A 158 -4.51 13.65 -4.64
C LYS A 158 -5.00 12.66 -3.56
N ASP A 159 -6.01 13.06 -2.79
CA ASP A 159 -6.81 12.14 -1.97
C ASP A 159 -7.68 11.26 -2.85
N ARG A 160 -7.49 9.95 -2.72
CA ARG A 160 -8.19 8.93 -3.49
C ARG A 160 -9.34 8.25 -2.75
N MET A 161 -9.57 8.61 -1.48
CA MET A 161 -10.76 8.18 -0.73
C MET A 161 -11.92 9.17 -0.82
N ARG A 162 -11.64 10.40 -1.24
CA ARG A 162 -12.66 11.44 -1.38
C ARG A 162 -13.73 11.03 -2.40
N ASP A 163 -14.98 11.39 -2.09
CA ASP A 163 -16.12 11.11 -2.96
C ASP A 163 -15.90 11.76 -4.35
N PRO A 164 -16.13 11.04 -5.46
CA PRO A 164 -16.05 11.60 -6.80
C PRO A 164 -16.95 12.81 -7.07
N ALA A 165 -18.05 12.96 -6.32
CA ALA A 165 -18.96 14.09 -6.40
C ALA A 165 -18.40 15.36 -5.72
N GLU A 166 -17.39 15.21 -4.86
CA GLU A 166 -16.76 16.35 -4.19
C GLU A 166 -15.57 16.91 -4.98
N PRO A 167 -15.22 18.20 -4.76
CA PRO A 167 -14.01 18.78 -5.34
C PRO A 167 -12.75 18.00 -4.97
N ALA A 168 -11.85 17.83 -5.95
CA ALA A 168 -10.60 17.11 -5.74
C ALA A 168 -9.77 17.77 -4.61
N TYR A 169 -9.33 16.94 -3.66
CA TYR A 169 -8.42 17.35 -2.59
C TYR A 169 -7.01 16.85 -2.85
N TYR A 170 -6.03 17.65 -2.47
CA TYR A 170 -4.62 17.30 -2.54
C TYR A 170 -4.00 17.49 -1.15
N PHE A 171 -3.38 16.44 -0.64
CA PHE A 171 -2.59 16.52 0.59
C PHE A 171 -1.36 17.36 0.33
N ARG A 172 -1.22 18.45 1.08
CA ARG A 172 -0.01 19.27 1.02
C ARG A 172 1.17 18.53 1.63
N VAL A 173 2.38 18.75 1.14
CA VAL A 173 3.60 18.17 1.73
C VAL A 173 3.70 18.48 3.24
N SER A 174 3.27 19.67 3.66
CA SER A 174 3.24 20.10 5.06
C SER A 174 2.22 19.32 5.92
N GLU A 175 1.16 18.80 5.31
CA GLU A 175 0.07 18.07 5.98
C GLU A 175 0.38 16.57 6.10
N LEU A 176 1.48 16.09 5.51
CA LEU A 176 1.81 14.68 5.53
C LEU A 176 2.18 14.21 6.93
N THR A 177 1.53 13.13 7.34
CA THR A 177 1.85 12.45 8.59
C THR A 177 3.30 11.95 8.58
N PRO A 178 3.96 11.81 9.74
CA PRO A 178 5.33 11.30 9.80
C PRO A 178 5.50 9.93 9.12
N ILE A 179 4.50 9.05 9.29
CA ILE A 179 4.46 7.71 8.67
C ILE A 179 4.40 7.83 7.15
N MET A 180 3.55 8.71 6.64
CA MET A 180 3.41 8.96 5.21
C MET A 180 4.71 9.52 4.62
N ARG A 181 5.32 10.55 5.22
CA ARG A 181 6.60 11.12 4.77
C ARG A 181 7.71 10.07 4.69
N LYS A 182 7.88 9.30 5.77
CA LYS A 182 8.91 8.25 5.81
C LYS A 182 8.65 7.16 4.78
N THR A 183 7.39 6.75 4.62
CA THR A 183 6.98 5.73 3.66
C THR A 183 7.22 6.20 2.23
N ARG A 184 6.81 7.44 1.89
CA ARG A 184 7.06 8.07 0.59
C ARG A 184 8.54 8.09 0.25
N LYS A 185 9.37 8.58 1.18
CA LYS A 185 10.83 8.65 1.03
C LYS A 185 11.46 7.28 0.76
N LEU A 186 11.14 6.28 1.57
CA LEU A 186 11.66 4.92 1.37
C LEU A 186 11.21 4.33 0.03
N ARG A 187 9.99 4.68 -0.42
CA ARG A 187 9.46 4.25 -1.71
C ARG A 187 10.17 4.93 -2.87
N ALA A 188 10.32 6.25 -2.82
CA ALA A 188 11.05 7.03 -3.80
C ALA A 188 12.49 6.51 -3.95
N GLN A 189 13.19 6.28 -2.83
CA GLN A 189 14.54 5.72 -2.82
C GLN A 189 14.61 4.32 -3.41
N ALA A 190 13.71 3.41 -3.01
CA ALA A 190 13.68 2.05 -3.54
C ALA A 190 13.34 2.03 -5.04
N PHE A 191 12.40 2.88 -5.45
CA PHE A 191 11.97 3.01 -6.83
C PHE A 191 13.10 3.56 -7.71
N HIS A 192 13.80 4.59 -7.23
CA HIS A 192 14.98 5.12 -7.89
C HIS A 192 16.07 4.06 -8.01
N LYS A 193 16.44 3.41 -6.90
CA LYS A 193 17.50 2.39 -6.87
C LYS A 193 17.23 1.20 -7.79
N ASN A 194 15.99 0.71 -7.85
CA ASN A 194 15.70 -0.55 -8.54
C ASN A 194 15.36 -0.36 -10.03
N PHE A 195 14.78 0.78 -10.38
CA PHE A 195 14.26 1.04 -11.73
C PHE A 195 14.95 2.22 -12.40
N PHE A 196 14.92 3.39 -11.75
CA PHE A 196 15.32 4.64 -12.41
C PHE A 196 16.82 4.91 -12.46
N ASN A 197 17.63 4.25 -11.62
CA ASN A 197 19.08 4.41 -11.64
C ASN A 197 19.68 4.07 -13.00
N ARG A 198 19.07 3.15 -13.75
CA ARG A 198 19.42 2.82 -15.13
C ARG A 198 19.39 4.01 -16.09
N TYR A 199 18.57 5.02 -15.76
CA TYR A 199 18.34 6.21 -16.57
C TYR A 199 18.92 7.48 -15.95
N THR A 200 19.59 7.42 -14.78
CA THR A 200 20.16 8.60 -14.13
C THR A 200 21.59 8.43 -13.64
N ASP A 201 22.05 7.21 -13.37
CA ASP A 201 23.39 6.93 -12.91
C ASP A 201 24.30 6.55 -14.09
N ARG A 202 25.29 7.39 -14.37
CA ARG A 202 26.22 7.23 -15.50
C ARG A 202 27.02 5.93 -15.46
N SER A 203 27.30 5.39 -14.26
CA SER A 203 28.01 4.10 -14.14
C SER A 203 27.10 2.95 -14.55
N THR A 204 25.89 2.91 -13.98
CA THR A 204 24.84 1.95 -14.33
C THR A 204 24.43 2.03 -15.81
N MET A 205 24.39 3.23 -16.40
CA MET A 205 24.11 3.45 -17.83
C MET A 205 25.17 2.83 -18.75
N ARG A 206 26.44 2.84 -18.35
CA ARG A 206 27.55 2.30 -19.17
C ARG A 206 27.56 0.77 -19.20
N GLU A 207 27.08 0.14 -18.14
CA GLU A 207 27.09 -1.32 -18.00
C GLU A 207 25.81 -2.00 -18.50
N ARG A 208 24.72 -1.25 -18.66
CA ARG A 208 23.42 -1.80 -19.07
C ARG A 208 23.10 -1.44 -20.51
N SER A 209 22.71 -2.44 -21.29
CA SER A 209 22.25 -2.26 -22.66
C SER A 209 21.12 -1.22 -22.70
N TYR A 210 21.32 -0.16 -23.49
CA TYR A 210 20.39 0.96 -23.64
C TYR A 210 19.17 0.60 -24.50
N ILE A 211 18.77 -0.67 -24.52
CA ILE A 211 17.65 -1.11 -25.35
C ILE A 211 16.38 -0.74 -24.56
N PRO A 212 15.59 0.25 -25.01
CA PRO A 212 14.20 0.28 -24.57
C PRO A 212 13.64 -1.05 -25.05
N GLU A 213 13.10 -1.86 -24.15
CA GLU A 213 12.55 -3.18 -24.46
C GLU A 213 11.54 -3.14 -25.64
N ALA A 214 11.05 -1.95 -26.02
CA ALA A 214 10.32 -1.64 -27.25
C ALA A 214 11.12 -1.81 -28.58
N GLN A 215 12.44 -1.61 -28.61
CA GLN A 215 13.27 -1.79 -29.83
C GLN A 215 13.53 -3.27 -30.15
N ASN A 216 13.59 -4.16 -29.15
CA ASN A 216 13.66 -5.61 -29.42
C ASN A 216 12.36 -6.18 -30.00
N ALA A 217 11.23 -5.48 -29.84
CA ALA A 217 9.97 -5.82 -30.50
C ALA A 217 9.83 -5.19 -31.91
N ALA A 218 10.69 -4.21 -32.24
CA ALA A 218 10.66 -3.47 -33.51
C ALA A 218 11.75 -3.91 -34.50
N ALA A 219 12.63 -4.84 -34.11
CA ALA A 219 13.54 -5.50 -35.04
C ALA A 219 12.80 -6.69 -35.68
N PRO A 220 12.39 -6.63 -36.96
CA PRO A 220 12.03 -7.85 -37.67
C PRO A 220 13.27 -8.74 -37.71
N TYR A 221 13.08 -10.02 -37.41
CA TYR A 221 14.03 -11.06 -37.76
C TYR A 221 14.48 -10.85 -39.22
N VAL A 222 15.79 -10.62 -39.41
CA VAL A 222 16.47 -10.88 -40.67
C VAL A 222 17.26 -12.16 -40.48
#